data_AF-A0A8H5FQS1-F1
#
_entry.id   AF-A0A8H5FQS1-F1
#
_cell.length_a   1.000
_cell.length_b   1.000
_cell.length_c   1.000
_cell.angle_alpha   90.00
_cell.angle_beta   90.00
_cell.angle_gamma   90.00
#
_symmetry.space_group_name_H-M   'P 1'
#
loop_
_entity.id
_entity.type
_entity.pdbx_description
1 polymer ?
#
loop_
_entity_poly.entity_id
_entity_poly.type
_entity_poly.pdbx_seq_one_letter_code
_entity_poly.pdbx_strand_id
1 'polypeptide(L)'
;MFAYQGKNIVHNLGPVFRVFVPMILYFVVMWTSAFAFIFWLYKREKSPKSGDPVSDRSKSFSYDMAVVQAFTAGSNNFELAIAIAIATYGVGSDQALAATIGPLVEVPVLLALTRVALWLGGRIYRHNDGVEKNHSRVHYSERAVDSERVDQEMKSGTHAQRDA
;
A
#
# COMPACT_ATOMS: atom_id res chain seq x y z
N MET A 1 -2.65 33.30 21.11
CA MET A 1 -1.54 32.33 21.34
C MET A 1 -0.61 32.24 20.14
N PHE A 2 -1.08 31.82 18.95
CA PHE A 2 -0.24 31.76 17.73
C PHE A 2 0.44 33.08 17.31
N ALA A 3 -0.22 34.24 17.47
CA ALA A 3 0.36 35.53 17.11
C ALA A 3 1.40 36.09 18.11
N TYR A 4 1.35 35.68 19.39
CA TYR A 4 2.27 36.19 20.43
C TYR A 4 3.58 35.39 20.50
N GLN A 5 3.56 34.11 20.10
CA GLN A 5 4.76 33.25 20.07
C GLN A 5 5.39 33.11 18.68
N GLY A 6 4.74 33.58 17.61
CA GLY A 6 5.26 33.51 16.24
C GLY A 6 6.61 34.22 16.04
N LYS A 7 6.87 35.31 16.76
CA LYS A 7 8.17 36.02 16.69
C LYS A 7 9.34 35.23 17.30
N ASN A 8 9.10 34.39 18.32
CA ASN A 8 10.14 33.54 18.92
C ASN A 8 10.41 32.27 18.12
N ILE A 9 9.42 31.78 17.36
CA ILE A 9 9.56 30.62 16.45
C ILE A 9 10.39 30.98 15.21
N VAL A 10 10.21 32.19 14.66
CA VAL A 10 10.95 32.64 13.48
C VAL A 10 12.42 32.97 13.82
N HIS A 11 12.71 33.44 15.04
CA HIS A 11 14.08 33.76 15.45
C HIS A 11 14.93 32.52 15.85
N ASN A 12 14.31 31.35 16.04
CA ASN A 12 14.97 30.08 16.37
C ASN A 12 14.57 28.95 15.39
N LEU A 13 14.67 29.21 14.08
CA LEU A 13 14.48 28.19 13.04
C LEU A 13 15.50 27.04 13.09
N GLY A 14 16.68 27.28 13.67
CA GLY A 14 17.76 26.29 13.76
C GLY A 14 17.41 25.02 14.55
N PRO A 15 16.91 25.13 15.80
CA PRO A 15 16.46 23.99 16.59
C PRO A 15 15.35 23.17 15.92
N VAL A 16 14.37 23.85 15.32
CA VAL A 16 13.25 23.20 14.63
C VAL A 16 13.76 22.35 13.45
N PHE A 17 14.69 22.89 12.66
CA PHE A 17 15.31 22.16 11.55
C PHE A 17 16.08 20.91 12.01
N ARG A 18 16.69 20.98 13.20
CA ARG A 18 17.41 19.86 13.82
C ARG A 18 16.47 18.74 14.29
N VAL A 19 15.19 19.03 14.52
CA VAL A 19 14.12 18.04 14.80
C VAL A 19 13.55 17.49 13.49
N PHE A 20 13.43 18.31 12.45
CA PHE A 20 12.90 17.93 11.14
C PHE A 20 13.77 16.92 10.40
N VAL A 21 15.08 17.14 10.35
CA VAL A 21 15.99 16.30 9.57
C VAL A 21 15.97 14.83 10.02
N PRO A 22 16.09 14.50 11.32
CA PRO A 22 15.98 13.12 11.81
C PRO A 22 14.62 12.50 11.51
N MET A 23 13.54 13.28 11.62
CA MET A 23 12.17 12.82 11.36
C MET A 23 11.96 12.42 9.90
N ILE A 24 12.37 13.28 8.97
CA ILE A 24 12.25 13.01 7.53
C ILE A 24 13.11 11.80 7.16
N LEU A 25 14.35 11.73 7.66
CA LEU A 25 15.22 10.58 7.45
C LEU A 25 14.58 9.29 7.96
N TYR A 26 14.01 9.30 9.16
CA TYR A 26 13.30 8.16 9.73
C TYR A 26 12.18 7.69 8.80
N PHE A 27 11.28 8.58 8.37
CA PHE A 27 10.17 8.22 7.48
C PHE A 27 10.66 7.62 6.15
N VAL A 28 11.65 8.25 5.52
CA VAL A 28 12.18 7.79 4.22
C VAL A 28 12.87 6.44 4.38
N VAL A 29 13.70 6.27 5.41
CA VAL A 29 14.43 5.01 5.66
C VAL A 29 13.46 3.88 6.04
N MET A 30 12.50 4.13 6.93
CA MET A 30 11.48 3.15 7.34
C MET A 30 10.64 2.70 6.14
N TRP A 31 10.15 3.65 5.33
CA TRP A 31 9.34 3.35 4.16
C TRP A 31 10.13 2.61 3.07
N THR A 32 11.35 3.07 2.76
CA THR A 32 12.20 2.43 1.74
C THR A 32 12.68 1.06 2.19
N SER A 33 12.98 0.86 3.48
CA SER A 33 13.37 -0.44 4.03
C SER A 33 12.20 -1.43 4.05
N ALA A 34 10.99 -1.02 4.43
CA ALA A 34 9.80 -1.87 4.35
C ALA A 34 9.51 -2.28 2.89
N PHE A 35 9.59 -1.32 1.96
CA PHE A 35 9.42 -1.60 0.53
C PHE A 35 10.51 -2.53 -0.02
N ALA A 36 11.77 -2.27 0.33
CA ALA A 36 12.92 -3.09 -0.08
C ALA A 36 12.87 -4.50 0.55
N PHE A 37 12.41 -4.63 1.79
CA PHE A 37 12.24 -5.91 2.47
C PHE A 37 11.18 -6.76 1.77
N ILE A 38 10.04 -6.17 1.42
CA ILE A 38 8.98 -6.87 0.67
C ILE A 38 9.46 -7.22 -0.75
N PHE A 39 10.17 -6.32 -1.43
CA PHE A 39 10.77 -6.61 -2.73
C PHE A 39 11.83 -7.72 -2.65
N TRP A 40 12.62 -7.74 -1.58
CA TRP A 40 13.60 -8.79 -1.33
C TRP A 40 12.93 -10.13 -1.04
N LEU A 41 11.87 -10.17 -0.22
CA LEU A 41 11.07 -11.37 0.03
C LEU A 41 10.44 -11.89 -1.27
N TYR A 42 9.85 -11.01 -2.08
CA TYR A 42 9.33 -11.35 -3.40
C TYR A 42 10.40 -11.96 -4.32
N LYS A 43 11.61 -11.39 -4.32
CA LYS A 43 12.74 -11.92 -5.10
C LYS A 43 13.25 -13.27 -4.55
N ARG A 44 13.12 -13.50 -3.24
CA ARG A 44 13.60 -14.72 -2.56
C ARG A 44 12.65 -15.91 -2.77
N GLU A 45 11.36 -15.65 -2.92
CA GLU A 45 10.32 -16.64 -3.20
C GLU A 45 10.41 -17.25 -4.61
N LYS A 46 11.20 -16.63 -5.51
CA LYS A 46 11.56 -17.18 -6.83
C LYS A 46 12.57 -18.34 -6.81
N SER A 47 12.87 -18.92 -5.65
CA SER A 47 13.59 -20.20 -5.58
C SER A 47 12.55 -21.33 -5.41
N PRO A 48 12.11 -22.00 -6.49
CA PRO A 48 11.24 -23.15 -6.36
C PRO A 48 12.01 -24.26 -5.65
N LYS A 49 11.78 -24.44 -4.35
CA LYS A 49 12.08 -25.72 -3.72
C LYS A 49 10.98 -26.68 -4.16
N SER A 50 11.39 -27.56 -5.08
CA SER A 50 10.66 -28.71 -5.58
C SER A 50 10.03 -29.49 -4.41
N GLY A 51 8.71 -29.69 -4.44
CA GLY A 51 8.09 -30.85 -3.79
C GLY A 51 6.89 -30.64 -2.87
N ASP A 52 6.54 -29.43 -2.44
CA ASP A 52 5.48 -29.29 -1.43
C ASP A 52 4.09 -29.04 -2.05
N PRO A 53 3.04 -29.79 -1.66
CA PRO A 53 1.70 -29.59 -2.18
C PRO A 53 1.24 -28.17 -1.85
N VAL A 54 0.76 -27.47 -2.89
CA VAL A 54 0.21 -26.12 -2.84
C VAL A 54 -1.02 -26.12 -1.92
N SER A 55 -0.77 -26.00 -0.61
CA SER A 55 -1.73 -25.36 0.28
C SER A 55 -1.86 -23.94 -0.24
N ASP A 56 -3.08 -23.53 -0.54
CA ASP A 56 -3.60 -22.26 -1.04
C ASP A 56 -3.05 -21.01 -0.32
N ARG A 57 -1.73 -20.85 -0.35
CA ARG A 57 -0.95 -19.82 0.32
C ARG A 57 -0.37 -18.89 -0.74
N SER A 58 -1.13 -18.69 -1.82
CA SER A 58 -1.10 -17.50 -2.66
C SER A 58 -1.56 -16.30 -1.83
N LYS A 59 -0.87 -16.03 -0.71
CA LYS A 59 -0.80 -14.70 -0.15
C LYS A 59 0.19 -13.95 -1.03
N SER A 60 -0.24 -13.76 -2.28
CA SER A 60 0.33 -12.79 -3.20
C SER A 60 0.65 -11.57 -2.35
N PHE A 61 1.94 -11.30 -2.14
CA PHE A 61 2.41 -10.03 -1.62
C PHE A 61 2.07 -8.98 -2.68
N SER A 62 0.78 -8.68 -2.79
CA SER A 62 0.24 -7.73 -3.72
C SER A 62 0.83 -6.38 -3.35
N TYR A 63 1.26 -5.64 -4.37
CA TYR A 63 1.78 -4.28 -4.24
C TYR A 63 0.96 -3.42 -3.29
N ASP A 64 -0.38 -3.54 -3.35
CA ASP A 64 -1.33 -2.87 -2.48
C ASP A 64 -1.09 -3.16 -0.98
N MET A 65 -0.97 -4.44 -0.60
CA MET A 65 -0.69 -4.84 0.79
C MET A 65 0.69 -4.35 1.24
N ALA A 66 1.68 -4.34 0.35
CA ALA A 66 3.02 -3.85 0.66
C ALA A 66 3.04 -2.34 0.94
N VAL A 67 2.29 -1.57 0.14
CA VAL A 67 2.14 -0.13 0.31
C VAL A 67 1.40 0.19 1.60
N VAL A 68 0.29 -0.49 1.88
CA VAL A 68 -0.47 -0.31 3.14
C VAL A 68 0.43 -0.61 4.34
N GLN A 69 1.15 -1.74 4.34
CA GLN A 69 2.05 -2.09 5.44
C GLN A 69 3.21 -1.10 5.61
N ALA A 70 3.80 -0.61 4.52
CA ALA A 70 4.86 0.39 4.57
C ALA A 70 4.37 1.73 5.15
N PHE A 71 3.14 2.14 4.83
CA PHE A 71 2.53 3.33 5.41
C PHE A 71 2.14 3.13 6.88
N THR A 72 1.60 1.97 7.25
CA THR A 72 1.28 1.65 8.65
C THR A 72 2.54 1.61 9.51
N ALA A 73 3.63 1.02 9.03
CA ALA A 73 4.90 0.97 9.76
C ALA A 73 5.60 2.33 9.82
N GLY A 74 5.44 3.17 8.79
CA GLY A 74 6.01 4.51 8.74
C GLY A 74 5.24 5.53 9.58
N SER A 75 3.91 5.41 9.68
CA SER A 75 3.07 6.36 10.40
C SER A 75 3.37 6.34 11.90
N ASN A 76 3.64 7.51 12.46
CA ASN A 76 3.88 7.67 13.88
C ASN A 76 2.61 8.19 14.55
N ASN A 77 2.43 7.92 15.85
CA ASN A 77 1.24 8.36 16.57
C ASN A 77 1.45 9.72 17.24
N PHE A 78 1.52 10.79 16.43
CA PHE A 78 1.75 12.13 16.94
C PHE A 78 0.56 12.72 17.69
N GLU A 79 -0.65 12.28 17.40
CA GLU A 79 -1.86 12.68 18.12
C GLU A 79 -1.73 12.29 19.60
N LEU A 80 -1.28 11.06 19.87
CA LEU A 80 -0.95 10.60 21.21
C LEU A 80 0.23 11.39 21.82
N ALA A 81 1.27 11.68 21.04
CA ALA A 81 2.41 12.46 21.53
C ALA A 81 2.02 13.88 21.97
N ILE A 82 1.14 14.54 21.23
CA ILE A 82 0.57 15.85 21.58
C ILE A 82 -0.27 15.73 22.85
N ALA A 83 -1.15 14.72 22.92
CA ALA A 83 -1.99 14.48 24.09
C ALA A 83 -1.15 14.29 25.36
N ILE A 84 -0.10 13.46 25.30
CA ILE A 84 0.81 13.21 26.43
C ILE A 84 1.59 14.48 26.79
N ALA A 85 2.12 15.21 25.81
CA ALA A 85 2.88 16.44 26.07
C ALA A 85 2.02 17.52 26.74
N ILE A 86 0.77 17.70 26.27
CA ILE A 86 -0.19 18.62 26.88
C ILE A 86 -0.58 18.14 28.29
N ALA A 87 -0.85 16.86 28.48
CA ALA A 87 -1.27 16.31 29.77
C ALA A 87 -0.18 16.39 30.84
N THR A 88 1.10 16.26 30.46
CA THR A 88 2.24 16.23 31.40
C THR A 88 2.88 17.59 31.62
N TYR A 89 3.04 18.41 30.57
CA TYR A 89 3.75 19.69 30.63
C TYR A 89 2.83 20.92 30.49
N GLY A 90 1.55 20.71 30.16
CA GLY A 90 0.59 21.79 29.94
C GLY A 90 0.68 22.42 28.55
N VAL A 91 -0.40 23.11 28.16
CA VAL A 91 -0.61 23.67 26.81
C VAL A 91 0.37 24.79 26.41
N GLY A 92 1.00 25.45 27.38
CA GLY A 92 1.90 26.59 27.14
C GLY A 92 3.39 26.23 27.15
N SER A 93 3.73 24.95 27.26
CA SER A 93 5.11 24.49 27.39
C SER A 93 5.82 24.36 26.03
N ASP A 94 7.14 24.52 26.03
CA ASP A 94 7.97 24.33 24.84
C ASP A 94 7.90 22.88 24.31
N GLN A 95 7.65 21.92 25.20
CA GLN A 95 7.45 20.50 24.88
C GLN A 95 6.15 20.28 24.11
N ALA A 96 5.04 20.89 24.55
CA ALA A 96 3.78 20.82 23.83
C ALA A 96 3.90 21.50 22.45
N LEU A 97 4.59 22.64 22.37
CA LEU A 97 4.87 23.30 21.10
C LEU A 97 5.71 22.40 20.17
N ALA A 98 6.77 21.79 20.67
CA ALA A 98 7.60 20.85 19.90
C ALA A 98 6.82 19.62 19.42
N ALA A 99 5.88 19.10 20.21
CA ALA A 99 5.03 17.97 19.80
C ALA A 99 4.10 18.34 18.63
N THR A 100 3.58 19.57 18.59
CA THR A 100 2.73 20.03 17.47
C THR A 100 3.48 20.23 16.15
N ILE A 101 4.80 20.34 16.21
CA ILE A 101 5.66 20.44 15.03
C ILE A 101 5.72 19.11 14.27
N GLY A 102 5.46 17.98 14.95
CA GLY A 102 5.45 16.64 14.36
C GLY A 102 4.47 16.48 13.18
N PRO A 103 3.16 16.72 13.36
CA PRO A 103 2.17 16.64 12.28
C PRO A 103 2.44 17.59 11.11
N LEU A 104 3.04 18.76 11.36
CA LEU A 104 3.40 19.72 10.30
C LEU A 104 4.43 19.12 9.32
N VAL A 105 5.18 18.09 9.72
CA VAL A 105 6.16 17.38 8.89
C VAL A 105 5.60 16.07 8.38
N GLU A 106 4.95 15.31 9.25
CA GLU A 106 4.45 13.99 8.93
C GLU A 106 3.47 14.05 7.75
N VAL A 107 2.49 14.94 7.82
CA VAL A 107 1.46 15.06 6.78
C VAL A 107 2.06 15.32 5.39
N PRO A 108 2.94 16.33 5.18
CA PRO A 108 3.54 16.55 3.86
C PRO A 108 4.50 15.44 3.43
N VAL A 109 5.26 14.83 4.35
CA VAL A 109 6.17 13.72 4.01
C VAL A 109 5.40 12.50 3.57
N LEU A 110 4.36 12.10 4.30
CA LEU A 110 3.50 10.98 3.93
C LEU A 110 2.80 11.25 2.60
N LEU A 111 2.30 12.47 2.36
CA LEU A 111 1.71 12.84 1.07
C LEU A 111 2.72 12.72 -0.09
N ALA A 112 3.97 13.13 0.13
CA ALA A 112 5.03 12.96 -0.86
C ALA A 112 5.34 11.49 -1.13
N LEU A 113 5.45 10.67 -0.09
CA LEU A 113 5.67 9.22 -0.21
C LEU A 113 4.50 8.53 -0.91
N THR A 114 3.26 8.96 -0.71
CA THR A 114 2.09 8.45 -1.45
C THR A 114 2.20 8.70 -2.94
N ARG A 115 2.71 9.87 -3.36
CA ARG A 115 2.99 10.10 -4.79
C ARG A 115 4.08 9.17 -5.32
N VAL A 116 5.12 8.90 -4.54
CA VAL A 116 6.16 7.93 -4.90
C VAL A 116 5.57 6.52 -5.01
N ALA A 117 4.70 6.12 -4.07
CA ALA A 117 3.99 4.86 -4.13
C ALA A 117 3.05 4.78 -5.36
N LEU A 118 2.32 5.84 -5.70
CA LEU A 118 1.48 5.82 -6.90
C LEU A 118 2.34 5.71 -8.18
N TRP A 119 3.50 6.37 -8.22
CA TRP A 119 4.43 6.28 -9.33
C TRP A 119 5.04 4.87 -9.50
N LEU A 120 5.44 4.22 -8.39
CA LEU A 120 5.89 2.82 -8.38
C LEU A 120 4.76 1.87 -8.79
N GLY A 121 3.56 2.10 -8.29
CA GLY A 121 2.37 1.31 -8.56
C GLY A 121 1.96 1.35 -10.02
N GLY A 122 1.96 2.54 -10.64
CA GLY A 122 1.65 2.69 -12.07
C GLY A 122 2.59 1.90 -13.00
N ARG A 123 3.80 1.58 -12.56
CA ARG A 123 4.74 0.73 -13.31
C ARG A 123 4.44 -0.76 -13.19
N ILE A 124 3.85 -1.19 -12.06
CA ILE A 124 3.60 -2.60 -11.72
C ILE A 124 2.15 -3.01 -12.05
N TYR A 125 1.15 -2.17 -11.75
CA TYR A 125 -0.28 -2.44 -12.00
C TYR A 125 -0.59 -2.57 -13.49
N ARG A 126 0.12 -1.84 -14.36
CA ARG A 126 -0.01 -1.95 -15.83
C ARG A 126 0.27 -3.37 -16.36
N HIS A 127 0.88 -4.24 -15.57
CA HIS A 127 1.11 -5.65 -15.91
C HIS A 127 -0.06 -6.57 -15.53
N ASN A 128 -0.82 -6.27 -14.46
CA ASN A 128 -1.85 -7.17 -13.95
C ASN A 128 -3.20 -7.02 -14.69
N ASP A 129 -3.52 -5.81 -15.14
CA ASP A 129 -4.73 -5.52 -15.92
C ASP A 129 -4.78 -6.28 -17.26
N GLY A 130 -3.61 -6.65 -17.79
CA GLY A 130 -3.48 -7.45 -19.01
C GLY A 130 -3.71 -8.95 -18.79
N VAL A 131 -3.39 -9.47 -17.60
CA VAL A 131 -3.54 -10.89 -17.26
C VAL A 131 -4.99 -11.21 -16.91
N GLU A 132 -5.65 -10.35 -16.13
CA GLU A 132 -7.04 -10.55 -15.73
C GLU A 132 -8.01 -10.45 -16.92
N LYS A 133 -7.81 -9.48 -17.82
CA LYS A 133 -8.57 -9.38 -19.07
C LYS A 133 -8.41 -10.59 -19.98
N ASN A 134 -7.23 -11.22 -19.98
CA ASN A 134 -6.98 -12.41 -20.79
C ASN A 134 -7.65 -13.65 -20.18
N HIS A 135 -7.59 -13.80 -18.86
CA HIS A 135 -8.22 -14.93 -18.15
C HIS A 135 -9.75 -14.89 -18.24
N SER A 136 -10.36 -13.71 -18.13
CA SER A 136 -11.81 -13.55 -18.31
C SER A 136 -12.25 -13.80 -19.76
N ARG A 137 -11.43 -13.44 -20.75
CA ARG A 137 -11.72 -13.72 -22.17
C ARG A 137 -11.69 -15.21 -22.50
N VAL A 138 -10.73 -15.95 -21.95
CA VAL A 138 -10.62 -17.40 -22.15
C VAL A 138 -11.83 -18.11 -21.52
N HIS A 139 -12.17 -17.76 -20.27
CA HIS A 139 -13.33 -18.37 -19.60
C HIS A 139 -14.68 -18.05 -20.26
N TYR A 140 -14.82 -16.90 -20.92
CA TYR A 140 -16.03 -16.58 -21.69
C TYR A 140 -16.09 -17.37 -23.01
N SER A 141 -14.95 -17.50 -23.69
CA SER A 141 -14.85 -18.27 -24.92
C SER A 141 -15.12 -19.76 -24.72
N GLU A 142 -14.59 -20.37 -23.64
CA GLU A 142 -14.82 -21.79 -23.34
C GLU A 142 -16.29 -22.07 -23.03
N ARG A 143 -16.95 -21.20 -22.26
CA ARG A 143 -18.39 -21.36 -21.97
C ARG A 143 -19.28 -21.18 -23.19
N ALA A 144 -18.93 -20.25 -24.09
CA ALA A 144 -19.69 -20.05 -25.32
C ALA A 144 -19.60 -21.28 -26.24
N VAL A 145 -18.41 -21.84 -26.41
CA VAL A 145 -18.19 -23.05 -27.22
C VAL A 145 -18.87 -24.27 -26.62
N ASP A 146 -18.84 -24.41 -25.28
CA ASP A 146 -19.53 -25.52 -24.59
C ASP A 146 -21.05 -25.40 -24.74
N SER A 147 -21.60 -24.18 -24.65
CA SER A 147 -23.04 -23.95 -24.88
C SER A 147 -23.48 -24.26 -26.32
N GLU A 148 -22.67 -23.90 -27.33
CA GLU A 148 -22.98 -24.24 -28.73
C GLU A 148 -22.91 -25.76 -28.99
N ARG A 149 -22.01 -26.47 -28.30
CA ARG A 149 -21.88 -27.92 -28.42
C ARG A 149 -23.07 -28.66 -27.81
N VAL A 150 -23.54 -28.22 -26.64
CA VAL A 150 -24.74 -28.75 -25.98
C VAL A 150 -25.99 -28.51 -26.85
N ASP A 151 -26.11 -27.34 -27.47
CA ASP A 151 -27.22 -27.01 -28.37
C ASP A 151 -27.22 -27.88 -29.65
N GLN A 152 -26.03 -28.23 -30.16
CA GLN A 152 -25.90 -29.15 -31.30
C GLN A 152 -26.27 -30.58 -30.92
N GLU A 153 -25.86 -31.05 -29.74
CA GLU A 153 -26.21 -32.40 -29.25
C GLU A 153 -27.72 -32.54 -28.99
N MET A 154 -28.38 -31.52 -28.42
CA MET A 154 -29.84 -31.53 -28.25
C MET A 154 -30.57 -31.60 -29.59
N LYS A 155 -30.08 -30.90 -30.61
CA LYS A 155 -30.66 -30.94 -31.96
C LYS A 155 -30.44 -32.31 -32.61
N SER A 156 -29.27 -32.94 -32.46
CA SER A 156 -29.01 -34.26 -33.03
C SER A 156 -29.79 -35.39 -32.34
N GLY A 157 -29.95 -35.33 -31.01
CA GLY A 157 -30.70 -36.34 -30.26
C GLY A 157 -32.20 -36.33 -30.56
N THR A 158 -32.75 -35.17 -30.89
CA THR A 158 -34.18 -35.01 -31.25
C THR A 158 -34.50 -35.63 -32.62
N HIS A 159 -33.52 -35.71 -33.54
CA HIS A 159 -33.71 -36.35 -34.84
C HIS A 159 -33.65 -37.88 -34.77
N ALA A 160 -32.81 -38.45 -33.91
CA ALA A 160 -32.72 -39.91 -33.75
C ALA A 160 -33.99 -40.56 -33.18
N GLN A 161 -34.86 -39.79 -32.52
CA GLN A 161 -36.07 -40.29 -31.85
C GLN A 161 -37.35 -40.11 -32.68
N ARG A 162 -37.27 -39.51 -33.88
CA ARG A 162 -38.39 -39.40 -34.84
C ARG A 162 -38.46 -40.53 -35.87
N ASP A 163 -37.40 -41.34 -35.96
CA ASP A 163 -37.25 -42.38 -36.98
C ASP A 163 -37.40 -43.82 -36.42
N ALA A 164 -37.89 -43.97 -35.18
CA ALA A 164 -38.25 -45.24 -34.54
C ALA A 164 -39.75 -45.29 -34.24
#